data_AF-A0A3N5FPK6-F1
#
_entry.id   AF-A0A3N5FPK6-F1
#
_cell.length_a   1.000
_cell.length_b   1.000
_cell.length_c   1.000
_cell.angle_alpha   90.00
_cell.angle_beta   90.00
_cell.angle_gamma   90.00
#
_symmetry.space_group_name_H-M   'P 1'
#
loop_
_entity.id
_entity.type
_entity.pdbx_description
1 polymer ?
#
loop_
_entity_poly.entity_id
_entity_poly.type
_entity_poly.pdbx_seq_one_letter_code
_entity_poly.pdbx_strand_id
1 'polypeptide(L)'
;ACMLKMFVLLETFDAHDLEVAREVLAARKGHNEQILIGVNCRDLDKLTVDLPRLHQLAEYLPPAFTYVAESGVASLDDVKTVVDIGYHVALVGTTLMHSADPRKLLGEMLASGRERALAVRTRRIVADDV
;
A
#
# COMPACT_ATOMS: atom_id res chain seq x y z
N ALA A 1 -3.13 20.95 2.28
CA ALA A 1 -3.63 19.97 1.29
C ALA A 1 -5.11 20.22 0.92
N CYS A 2 -6.05 20.23 1.88
CA CYS A 2 -7.49 20.39 1.59
C CYS A 2 -7.83 21.66 0.78
N MET A 3 -7.32 22.83 1.19
CA MET A 3 -7.58 24.10 0.48
C MET A 3 -7.08 24.09 -0.98
N LEU A 4 -6.11 23.23 -1.29
CA LEU A 4 -5.50 23.09 -2.62
C LEU A 4 -6.04 21.87 -3.39
N LYS A 5 -7.05 21.17 -2.87
CA LYS A 5 -7.61 19.93 -3.44
C LYS A 5 -6.56 18.83 -3.67
N MET A 6 -5.53 18.79 -2.84
CA MET A 6 -4.52 17.73 -2.86
C MET A 6 -4.82 16.67 -1.81
N PHE A 7 -4.46 15.43 -2.09
CA PHE A 7 -4.33 14.39 -1.07
C PHE A 7 -2.92 14.43 -0.47
N VAL A 8 -2.74 13.76 0.67
CA VAL A 8 -1.44 13.56 1.33
C VAL A 8 -1.11 12.07 1.27
N LEU A 9 0.09 11.72 0.80
CA LEU A 9 0.69 10.42 1.03
C LEU A 9 1.71 10.59 2.15
N LEU A 10 1.43 10.01 3.32
CA LEU A 10 2.33 10.03 4.46
C LEU A 10 3.18 8.77 4.43
N GLU A 11 4.44 8.92 4.02
CA GLU A 11 5.40 7.83 3.88
C GLU A 11 5.98 7.42 5.25
N THR A 12 6.11 6.11 5.47
CA THR A 12 6.57 5.48 6.71
C THR A 12 7.53 4.34 6.38
N PHE A 13 8.53 4.12 7.22
CA PHE A 13 9.58 3.12 7.00
C PHE A 13 9.60 2.04 8.10
N ASP A 14 9.14 2.35 9.31
CA ASP A 14 9.14 1.42 10.43
C ASP A 14 7.90 1.56 11.34
N ALA A 15 7.89 0.78 12.43
CA ALA A 15 6.79 0.78 13.39
C ALA A 15 6.67 2.11 14.16
N HIS A 16 7.77 2.84 14.36
CA HIS A 16 7.72 4.14 15.02
C HIS A 16 7.06 5.18 14.12
N ASP A 17 7.41 5.19 12.83
CA ASP A 17 6.75 6.05 11.84
C ASP A 17 5.25 5.78 11.76
N LEU A 18 4.83 4.51 11.81
CA LEU A 18 3.42 4.12 11.81
C LEU A 18 2.67 4.58 13.07
N GLU A 19 3.34 4.56 14.23
CA GLU A 19 2.77 5.09 15.47
C GLU A 19 2.62 6.61 15.41
N VAL A 20 3.62 7.33 14.90
CA VAL A 20 3.52 8.78 14.67
C VAL A 20 2.41 9.08 13.65
N ALA A 21 2.29 8.29 12.59
CA ALA A 21 1.21 8.41 11.62
C ALA A 21 -0.17 8.25 12.29
N ARG A 22 -0.32 7.29 13.20
CA ARG A 22 -1.55 7.10 14.00
C ARG A 22 -1.89 8.36 14.81
N GLU A 23 -0.91 8.99 15.46
CA GLU A 23 -1.11 10.22 16.24
C GLU A 23 -1.50 11.40 15.35
N VAL A 24 -0.80 11.61 14.23
CA VAL A 24 -1.12 12.64 13.24
C VAL A 24 -2.56 12.46 12.73
N LEU A 25 -2.95 11.23 12.43
CA LEU A 25 -4.30 10.92 11.95
C LEU A 25 -5.36 11.19 13.02
N ALA A 26 -5.10 10.81 14.28
CA ALA A 26 -6.01 11.09 15.39
C ALA A 26 -6.22 12.60 15.59
N ALA A 27 -5.16 13.39 15.51
CA ALA A 27 -5.21 14.85 15.62
C ALA A 27 -5.97 15.52 14.46
N ARG A 28 -6.11 14.85 13.31
CA ARG A 28 -6.83 15.35 12.13
C ARG A 28 -8.24 14.80 11.97
N LYS A 29 -8.75 14.06 12.96
CA LYS A 29 -10.11 13.52 12.91
C LYS A 29 -11.13 14.66 12.73
N GLY A 30 -11.99 14.54 11.72
CA GLY A 30 -13.01 15.55 11.39
C GLY A 30 -12.56 16.59 10.36
N HIS A 31 -11.31 16.51 9.89
CA HIS A 31 -10.86 17.31 8.75
C HIS A 31 -11.16 16.60 7.42
N ASN A 32 -11.28 17.37 6.34
CA ASN A 32 -11.64 16.88 5.01
C ASN A 32 -10.43 16.49 4.14
N GLU A 33 -9.21 16.43 4.69
CA GLU A 33 -8.06 15.94 3.91
C GLU A 33 -8.17 14.44 3.66
N GLN A 34 -7.93 14.03 2.41
CA GLN A 34 -7.62 12.64 2.11
C GLN A 34 -6.16 12.36 2.46
N ILE A 35 -5.93 11.43 3.38
CA ILE A 35 -4.60 11.00 3.80
C ILE A 35 -4.46 9.50 3.51
N LEU A 36 -3.43 9.15 2.76
CA LEU A 36 -3.01 7.79 2.47
C LEU A 36 -1.77 7.50 3.33
N ILE A 37 -1.66 6.29 3.86
CA ILE A 37 -0.46 5.85 4.58
C ILE A 37 0.37 5.00 3.64
N GLY A 38 1.56 5.48 3.34
CA GLY A 38 2.53 4.80 2.51
C GLY A 38 3.54 4.06 3.36
N VAL A 39 3.78 2.78 3.06
CA VAL A 39 4.82 1.99 3.72
C VAL A 39 5.89 1.68 2.69
N ASN A 40 7.06 2.28 2.85
CA ASN A 40 8.18 2.09 1.95
C ASN A 40 9.11 1.00 2.48
N CYS A 41 9.19 -0.10 1.73
CA CYS A 41 10.04 -1.24 2.09
C CYS A 41 11.49 -1.11 1.58
N ARG A 42 11.91 0.09 1.16
CA ARG A 42 13.29 0.39 0.79
C ARG A 42 14.07 0.88 2.00
N ASP A 43 15.19 0.22 2.26
CA ASP A 43 16.25 0.77 3.11
C ASP A 43 16.93 1.90 2.32
N LEU A 44 16.83 3.14 2.79
CA LEU A 44 17.39 4.30 2.08
C LEU A 44 18.92 4.40 2.19
N ASP A 45 19.52 3.80 3.21
CA ASP A 45 20.98 3.77 3.39
C ASP A 45 21.62 2.76 2.44
N LYS A 46 20.97 1.61 2.24
CA LYS A 46 21.49 0.51 1.40
C LYS A 46 20.86 0.44 0.02
N LEU A 47 19.78 1.19 -0.20
CA LEU A 47 18.91 1.16 -1.38
C LEU A 47 18.30 -0.22 -1.69
N THR A 48 18.38 -1.15 -0.74
CA THR A 48 17.82 -2.50 -0.85
C THR A 48 16.32 -2.47 -0.61
N VAL A 49 15.59 -3.33 -1.32
CA VAL A 49 14.13 -3.42 -1.25
C VAL A 49 13.76 -4.77 -0.65
N ASP A 50 12.96 -4.76 0.42
CA ASP A 50 12.60 -5.95 1.18
C ASP A 50 11.08 -6.07 1.32
N LEU A 51 10.43 -6.73 0.36
CA LEU A 51 8.98 -6.92 0.35
C LEU A 51 8.43 -7.61 1.64
N PRO A 52 9.11 -8.62 2.22
CA PRO A 52 8.78 -9.16 3.55
C PRO A 52 8.60 -8.11 4.65
N ARG A 53 9.27 -6.96 4.58
CA ARG A 53 9.10 -5.87 5.55
C ARG A 53 7.68 -5.31 5.55
N LEU A 54 7.00 -5.28 4.39
CA LEU A 54 5.60 -4.88 4.31
C LEU A 54 4.70 -5.80 5.14
N HIS A 55 4.97 -7.11 5.12
CA HIS A 55 4.22 -8.07 5.93
C HIS A 55 4.47 -7.86 7.42
N GLN A 56 5.73 -7.63 7.83
CA GLN A 56 6.08 -7.35 9.22
C GLN A 56 5.42 -6.06 9.74
N LEU A 57 5.35 -5.03 8.91
CA LEU A 57 4.77 -3.75 9.29
C LEU A 57 3.24 -3.73 9.24
N ALA A 58 2.61 -4.73 8.59
CA ALA A 58 1.17 -4.81 8.43
C ALA A 58 0.41 -4.86 9.78
N GLU A 59 1.02 -5.45 10.82
CA GLU A 59 0.41 -5.53 12.16
C GLU A 59 0.27 -4.17 12.86
N TYR A 60 1.05 -3.18 12.45
CA TYR A 60 1.06 -1.83 13.01
C TYR A 60 0.19 -0.85 12.21
N LEU A 61 -0.47 -1.30 11.14
CA LEU A 61 -1.26 -0.41 10.28
C LEU A 61 -2.48 0.14 11.03
N PRO A 62 -2.64 1.47 11.14
CA PRO A 62 -3.74 2.07 11.89
C PRO A 62 -5.06 1.81 11.16
N PRO A 63 -6.15 1.39 11.83
CA PRO A 63 -7.39 0.99 11.17
C PRO A 63 -8.05 2.14 10.39
N ALA A 64 -8.86 1.77 9.40
CA ALA A 64 -9.70 2.69 8.60
C ALA A 64 -8.97 3.65 7.65
N PHE A 65 -7.75 3.29 7.20
CA PHE A 65 -7.01 4.05 6.19
C PHE A 65 -6.72 3.27 4.92
N THR A 66 -6.45 4.00 3.85
CA THR A 66 -5.95 3.43 2.60
C THR A 66 -4.44 3.33 2.68
N TYR A 67 -3.94 2.10 2.71
CA TYR A 67 -2.50 1.80 2.73
C TYR A 67 -1.93 1.65 1.32
N VAL A 68 -0.76 2.23 1.11
CA VAL A 68 0.01 2.17 -0.12
C VAL A 68 1.28 1.37 0.12
N ALA A 69 1.45 0.27 -0.59
CA ALA A 69 2.72 -0.46 -0.64
C ALA A 69 3.67 0.30 -1.55
N GLU A 70 4.80 0.77 -1.01
CA GLU A 70 5.79 1.55 -1.75
C GLU A 70 7.10 0.76 -1.88
N SER A 71 7.65 0.75 -3.09
CA SER A 71 8.76 -0.11 -3.50
C SER A 71 8.42 -1.61 -3.49
N GLY A 72 9.26 -2.43 -4.14
CA GLY A 72 9.20 -3.89 -4.02
C GLY A 72 8.24 -4.63 -4.94
N VAL A 73 7.24 -3.96 -5.50
CA VAL A 73 6.30 -4.60 -6.44
C VAL A 73 6.92 -4.67 -7.84
N ALA A 74 7.47 -5.84 -8.20
CA ALA A 74 8.17 -6.05 -9.46
C ALA A 74 7.49 -7.07 -10.39
N SER A 75 6.50 -7.81 -9.89
CA SER A 75 5.82 -8.87 -10.63
C SER A 75 4.32 -8.93 -10.31
N LEU A 76 3.57 -9.72 -11.08
CA LEU A 76 2.15 -9.98 -10.81
C LEU A 76 1.94 -10.75 -9.50
N ASP A 77 2.91 -11.54 -9.05
CA ASP A 77 2.85 -12.26 -7.78
C ASP A 77 3.13 -11.33 -6.60
N ASP A 78 4.01 -10.33 -6.76
CA ASP A 78 4.18 -9.28 -5.75
C ASP A 78 2.89 -8.47 -5.58
N VAL A 79 2.19 -8.18 -6.67
CA VAL A 79 0.87 -7.53 -6.63
C VAL A 79 -0.12 -8.34 -5.80
N LYS A 80 -0.19 -9.67 -6.00
CA LYS A 80 -1.06 -10.53 -5.18
C LYS A 80 -0.63 -10.55 -3.72
N THR A 81 0.67 -10.58 -3.48
CA THR A 81 1.27 -10.59 -2.14
C THR A 81 0.88 -9.34 -1.35
N VAL A 82 1.03 -8.14 -1.91
CA VAL A 82 0.67 -6.90 -1.20
C VAL A 82 -0.83 -6.80 -0.94
N VAL A 83 -1.67 -7.32 -1.85
CA VAL A 83 -3.12 -7.42 -1.64
C VAL A 83 -3.45 -8.38 -0.49
N ASP A 84 -2.79 -9.53 -0.41
CA ASP A 84 -2.99 -10.52 0.65
C ASP A 84 -2.57 -9.99 2.03
N ILE A 85 -1.50 -9.17 2.07
CA ILE A 85 -1.06 -8.49 3.29
C ILE A 85 -2.10 -7.45 3.77
N GLY A 86 -2.89 -6.89 2.86
CA GLY A 86 -3.94 -5.92 3.16
C GLY A 86 -3.69 -4.50 2.63
N TYR A 87 -2.69 -4.32 1.77
CA TYR A 87 -2.49 -3.05 1.08
C TYR A 87 -3.56 -2.82 0.00
N HIS A 88 -3.97 -1.57 -0.17
CA HIS A 88 -5.05 -1.18 -1.07
C HIS A 88 -4.53 -0.63 -2.39
N VAL A 89 -3.34 -0.01 -2.35
CA VAL A 89 -2.68 0.64 -3.47
C VAL A 89 -1.22 0.17 -3.50
N ALA A 90 -0.63 0.10 -4.68
CA ALA A 90 0.81 -0.09 -4.85
C ALA A 90 1.39 1.07 -5.67
N LEU A 91 2.52 1.61 -5.22
CA LEU A 91 3.29 2.61 -5.97
C LEU A 91 4.40 1.89 -6.73
N VAL A 92 4.25 1.81 -8.06
CA VAL A 92 5.16 1.07 -8.94
C VAL A 92 5.85 2.04 -9.91
N GLY A 93 7.16 2.26 -9.71
CA GLY A 93 7.99 3.11 -10.57
C GLY A 93 8.93 2.30 -11.46
N THR A 94 10.04 1.84 -10.88
CA THR A 94 11.15 1.18 -11.58
C THR A 94 10.70 0.07 -12.55
N THR A 95 9.82 -0.82 -12.10
CA THR A 95 9.32 -1.95 -12.91
C THR A 95 8.61 -1.47 -14.18
N LEU A 96 7.77 -0.44 -14.06
CA LEU A 96 7.08 0.14 -15.21
C LEU A 96 8.04 0.91 -16.12
N MET A 97 9.00 1.65 -15.53
CA MET A 97 9.98 2.44 -16.29
C MET A 97 10.96 1.58 -17.10
N HIS A 98 11.25 0.36 -16.64
CA HIS A 98 12.15 -0.57 -17.34
C HIS A 98 11.39 -1.52 -18.29
N SER A 99 10.06 -1.46 -18.34
CA SER A 99 9.27 -2.31 -19.22
C SER A 99 9.37 -1.86 -20.68
N ALA A 100 9.49 -2.82 -21.60
CA ALA A 100 9.37 -2.56 -23.03
C ALA A 100 7.96 -2.11 -23.46
N ASP A 101 6.93 -2.48 -22.69
CA ASP A 101 5.55 -2.03 -22.87
C ASP A 101 4.90 -1.73 -21.50
N PRO A 102 5.09 -0.50 -20.98
CA PRO A 102 4.56 -0.12 -19.67
C PRO A 102 3.03 -0.14 -19.60
N ARG A 103 2.34 0.14 -20.72
CA ARG A 103 0.86 0.14 -20.78
C ARG A 103 0.33 -1.27 -20.59
N LYS A 104 0.88 -2.24 -21.33
CA LYS A 104 0.49 -3.65 -21.20
C LYS A 104 0.75 -4.16 -19.79
N LEU A 105 1.96 -3.93 -19.27
CA LEU A 105 2.34 -4.38 -17.92
C LEU A 105 1.45 -3.77 -16.83
N LEU A 106 1.16 -2.47 -16.90
CA LEU A 106 0.23 -1.83 -15.96
C LEU A 106 -1.17 -2.45 -16.03
N GLY A 107 -1.65 -2.75 -17.24
CA GLY A 107 -2.94 -3.43 -17.43
C GLY A 107 -2.99 -4.81 -16.76
N GLU A 108 -1.94 -5.62 -16.93
CA GLU A 108 -1.81 -6.94 -16.31
C GLU A 108 -1.73 -6.84 -14.77
N MET A 109 -0.95 -5.89 -14.24
CA MET A 109 -0.86 -5.64 -12.80
C MET A 109 -2.21 -5.21 -12.22
N LEU A 110 -2.93 -4.29 -12.87
CA LEU A 110 -4.26 -3.85 -12.44
C LEU A 110 -5.27 -4.99 -12.46
N ALA A 111 -5.26 -5.84 -13.50
CA ALA A 111 -6.13 -7.00 -13.58
C ALA A 111 -5.85 -8.00 -12.44
N SER A 112 -4.58 -8.37 -12.25
CA SER A 112 -4.13 -9.27 -11.17
C SER A 112 -4.55 -8.77 -9.78
N GLY A 113 -4.31 -7.48 -9.50
CA GLY A 113 -4.67 -6.87 -8.21
C GLY A 113 -6.17 -6.85 -7.96
N ARG A 114 -6.99 -6.50 -8.97
CA ARG A 114 -8.45 -6.49 -8.86
C ARG A 114 -9.02 -7.88 -8.64
N GLU A 115 -8.56 -8.86 -9.40
CA GLU A 115 -8.97 -10.26 -9.27
C GLU A 115 -8.64 -10.77 -7.86
N ARG A 116 -7.41 -10.54 -7.38
CA ARG A 116 -7.01 -10.99 -6.04
C ARG A 116 -7.80 -10.30 -4.93
N ALA A 117 -8.04 -8.99 -5.04
CA ALA A 117 -8.80 -8.25 -4.04
C ALA A 117 -10.25 -8.75 -3.92
N LEU A 118 -10.89 -9.10 -5.05
CA LEU A 118 -12.23 -9.71 -5.05
C LEU A 118 -12.21 -11.07 -4.34
N ALA A 119 -11.22 -11.91 -4.62
CA ALA A 119 -11.07 -13.22 -3.99
C ALA A 119 -10.83 -13.14 -2.48
N VAL A 120 -10.02 -12.18 -2.01
CA VAL A 120 -9.79 -11.94 -0.56
C VAL A 120 -11.07 -11.47 0.13
N ARG A 121 -11.80 -10.52 -0.46
CA ARG A 121 -13.07 -10.01 0.11
C ARG A 121 -14.13 -11.09 0.24
N THR A 122 -14.26 -11.94 -0.78
CA THR A 122 -15.23 -13.04 -0.80
C THR A 122 -14.95 -14.04 0.31
N ARG A 123 -13.67 -14.41 0.51
CA ARG A 123 -13.25 -15.30 1.61
C ARG A 123 -13.56 -14.72 2.99
N ARG A 124 -13.39 -13.39 3.16
CA ARG A 124 -13.65 -12.73 4.44
C ARG A 124 -15.14 -12.73 4.81
N ILE A 125 -16.02 -12.43 3.83
CA ILE A 125 -17.48 -12.49 4.03
C ILE A 125 -17.91 -13.90 4.48
N VAL A 126 -17.44 -14.93 3.78
CA VAL A 126 -17.79 -16.33 4.12
C VAL A 126 -17.23 -16.74 5.49
N ALA A 127 -16.08 -16.20 5.92
CA ALA A 127 -15.51 -16.48 7.23
C ALA A 127 -16.21 -15.75 8.39
N ASP A 128 -16.79 -14.56 8.14
CA ASP A 128 -17.52 -13.77 9.14
C ASP A 128 -18.99 -14.27 9.31
N ASP A 129 -19.51 -15.08 8.38
CA ASP A 129 -20.87 -15.66 8.38
C ASP A 129 -20.98 -17.05 9.06
N VAL A 130 -19.88 -17.59 9.62
CA VAL A 130 -19.80 -18.91 10.29
C VAL A 130 -19.38 -18.76 11.75
#